data_AF-A0A2Z4J9E2-F1
#
_entry.id   AF-A0A2Z4J9E2-F1
#
_cell.length_a   1.000
_cell.length_b   1.000
_cell.length_c   1.000
_cell.angle_alpha   90.00
_cell.angle_beta   90.00
_cell.angle_gamma   90.00
#
_symmetry.space_group_name_H-M   'P 1'
#
loop_
_entity.id
_entity.type
_entity.pdbx_description
1 polymer ?
#
loop_
_entity_poly.entity_id
_entity_poly.type
_entity_poly.pdbx_seq_one_letter_code
_entity_poly.pdbx_strand_id
1 'polypeptide(L)'
;MQIKRGFTVSVAALVLAGAATVAAAASAPARTPPAATAPVAGAGPSAAIDPAFCGFDNRLTPPTIREGAAGNTVREAQCLLQLWGFYIGPGIDGAFGPLTTKATKAFQTSRGLTADGIIGPNTWTRLRNG
;
A
#
# COMPACT_ATOMS: atom_id res chain seq x y z
N MET A 1 -11.16 32.56 -43.86
CA MET A 1 -10.33 33.77 -44.04
C MET A 1 -10.03 34.32 -42.65
N GLN A 2 -8.75 34.43 -42.26
CA GLN A 2 -8.34 34.91 -40.92
C GLN A 2 -7.11 35.81 -41.03
N ILE A 3 -7.00 36.81 -40.16
CA ILE A 3 -6.19 38.02 -40.42
C ILE A 3 -4.91 38.02 -39.57
N LYS A 4 -3.74 38.15 -40.21
CA LYS A 4 -2.42 38.28 -39.54
C LYS A 4 -1.98 39.74 -39.41
N ARG A 5 -1.98 40.32 -38.21
CA ARG A 5 -1.15 41.46 -37.73
C ARG A 5 -1.05 41.40 -36.19
N GLY A 6 0.06 41.67 -35.48
CA GLY A 6 1.46 41.84 -35.91
C GLY A 6 2.17 43.07 -35.31
N PHE A 7 2.75 42.96 -34.10
CA PHE A 7 3.84 43.75 -33.46
C PHE A 7 4.20 43.00 -32.14
N THR A 8 5.40 42.82 -31.54
CA THR A 8 6.81 43.29 -31.62
C THR A 8 7.24 44.47 -30.72
N VAL A 9 8.52 44.47 -30.27
CA VAL A 9 9.26 45.54 -29.53
C VAL A 9 8.81 45.71 -28.04
N SER A 10 9.63 45.80 -26.98
CA SER A 10 11.10 45.81 -26.69
C SER A 10 11.32 45.27 -25.25
N VAL A 11 12.48 45.07 -24.58
CA VAL A 11 13.95 44.87 -24.77
C VAL A 11 14.63 45.29 -23.44
N ALA A 12 15.53 44.46 -22.88
CA ALA A 12 16.44 44.74 -21.74
C ALA A 12 15.77 45.14 -20.38
N ALA A 13 16.42 45.25 -19.22
CA ALA A 13 17.80 45.02 -18.74
C ALA A 13 17.74 44.67 -17.22
N LEU A 14 18.76 44.24 -16.45
CA LEU A 14 20.17 43.88 -16.66
C LEU A 14 20.63 42.88 -15.55
N VAL A 15 21.87 42.39 -15.58
CA VAL A 15 22.49 41.52 -14.55
C VAL A 15 22.96 42.31 -13.32
N LEU A 16 22.83 41.74 -12.12
CA LEU A 16 23.79 41.92 -11.01
C LEU A 16 24.22 40.56 -10.44
N ALA A 17 25.46 40.48 -9.96
CA ALA A 17 26.07 39.26 -9.42
C ALA A 17 25.88 39.12 -7.91
N GLY A 18 25.82 37.86 -7.42
CA GLY A 18 25.88 37.50 -6.00
C GLY A 18 26.79 36.28 -5.82
N ALA A 19 27.65 36.30 -4.81
CA ALA A 19 28.73 35.33 -4.66
C ALA A 19 28.26 33.98 -4.08
N ALA A 20 29.02 32.91 -4.39
CA ALA A 20 28.80 31.59 -3.80
C ALA A 20 29.41 31.49 -2.39
N THR A 21 28.68 30.86 -1.46
CA THR A 21 29.21 30.50 -0.13
C THR A 21 28.70 29.14 0.34
N VAL A 22 29.65 28.28 0.73
CA VAL A 22 29.51 27.12 1.63
C VAL A 22 28.58 25.98 1.17
N ALA A 23 29.21 24.84 0.84
CA ALA A 23 28.55 23.55 0.86
C ALA A 23 28.37 23.05 2.31
N ALA A 24 27.18 22.57 2.65
CA ALA A 24 26.94 21.80 3.86
C ALA A 24 26.26 20.47 3.47
N ALA A 25 27.06 19.43 3.27
CA ALA A 25 26.56 18.09 2.98
C ALA A 25 25.91 17.49 4.24
N ALA A 26 24.62 17.77 4.43
CA ALA A 26 23.78 17.15 5.46
C ALA A 26 23.45 15.69 5.07
N SER A 27 24.49 14.85 5.04
CA SER A 27 24.38 13.41 4.87
C SER A 27 23.64 12.81 6.06
N ALA A 28 22.31 12.78 6.00
CA ALA A 28 21.49 11.97 6.90
C ALA A 28 21.94 10.51 6.72
N PRO A 29 22.54 9.88 7.76
CA PRO A 29 23.10 8.54 7.60
C PRO A 29 21.98 7.56 7.26
N ALA A 30 22.28 6.60 6.38
CA ALA A 30 21.40 5.47 6.16
C ALA A 30 21.12 4.81 7.52
N ARG A 31 19.86 4.85 7.97
CA ARG A 31 19.45 4.14 9.19
C ARG A 31 19.68 2.66 8.94
N THR A 32 20.73 2.12 9.55
CA THR A 32 21.02 0.69 9.56
C THR A 32 19.77 -0.04 10.01
N PRO A 33 19.11 -0.87 9.16
CA PRO A 33 18.10 -1.77 9.67
C PRO A 33 18.79 -2.68 10.70
N PRO A 34 18.19 -2.90 11.89
CA PRO A 34 18.75 -3.87 12.82
C PRO A 34 18.75 -5.23 12.11
N ALA A 35 19.93 -5.85 12.03
CA ALA A 35 20.10 -7.17 11.42
C ALA A 35 19.45 -8.23 12.32
N ALA A 36 18.15 -8.44 12.15
CA ALA A 36 17.38 -9.48 12.81
C ALA A 36 17.75 -10.84 12.20
N THR A 37 18.90 -11.39 12.60
CA THR A 37 19.28 -12.76 12.31
C THR A 37 18.26 -13.72 12.91
N ALA A 38 17.73 -14.61 12.09
CA ALA A 38 16.63 -15.52 12.43
C ALA A 38 17.08 -16.71 13.29
N PRO A 39 16.14 -17.57 13.72
CA PRO A 39 16.33 -19.01 13.69
C PRO A 39 15.81 -19.59 12.35
N VAL A 40 16.55 -20.55 11.79
CA VAL A 40 16.11 -21.38 10.66
C VAL A 40 15.75 -22.78 11.15
N ALA A 41 14.56 -23.28 10.81
CA ALA A 41 14.18 -24.69 10.96
C ALA A 41 12.92 -25.00 10.13
N GLY A 42 12.85 -26.17 9.50
CA GLY A 42 11.63 -26.71 8.90
C GLY A 42 11.42 -26.40 7.41
N ALA A 43 12.16 -27.10 6.54
CA ALA A 43 11.74 -27.24 5.14
C ALA A 43 10.69 -28.35 5.02
N GLY A 44 9.50 -28.02 4.51
CA GLY A 44 8.45 -28.96 4.13
C GLY A 44 7.78 -28.47 2.84
N PRO A 45 7.71 -29.28 1.76
CA PRO A 45 7.26 -28.79 0.45
C PRO A 45 5.74 -28.82 0.27
N SER A 46 5.22 -27.73 -0.31
CA SER A 46 4.02 -27.61 -1.15
C SER A 46 2.89 -28.64 -1.02
N ALA A 47 1.86 -28.31 -0.23
CA ALA A 47 0.48 -28.74 -0.49
C ALA A 47 -0.52 -27.73 0.13
N ALA A 48 -1.27 -27.04 -0.74
CA ALA A 48 -2.27 -26.00 -0.40
C ALA A 48 -1.77 -24.74 0.34
N ILE A 49 -2.51 -23.64 0.17
CA ILE A 49 -2.56 -22.56 1.16
C ILE A 49 -3.60 -23.01 2.19
N ASP A 50 -3.16 -23.37 3.39
CA ASP A 50 -4.08 -23.51 4.52
C ASP A 50 -4.39 -22.11 5.09
N PRO A 51 -5.67 -21.71 5.22
CA PRO A 51 -6.04 -20.40 5.74
C PRO A 51 -5.61 -20.16 7.20
N ALA A 52 -5.21 -21.20 7.95
CA ALA A 52 -4.73 -21.09 9.34
C ALA A 52 -3.57 -20.10 9.53
N PHE A 53 -2.72 -19.87 8.52
CA PHE A 53 -1.61 -18.92 8.63
C PHE A 53 -2.04 -17.45 8.82
N CYS A 54 -3.28 -17.10 8.46
CA CYS A 54 -3.88 -15.78 8.71
C CYS A 54 -5.01 -15.82 9.74
N GLY A 55 -5.12 -16.89 10.55
CA GLY A 55 -6.21 -17.18 11.48
C GLY A 55 -6.32 -16.28 12.72
N PHE A 56 -6.24 -14.96 12.55
CA PHE A 56 -6.46 -13.98 13.64
C PHE A 56 -7.92 -13.95 14.12
N ASP A 57 -8.88 -14.30 13.25
CA ASP A 57 -10.31 -14.33 13.53
C ASP A 57 -10.87 -15.74 13.26
N ASN A 58 -11.49 -16.36 14.27
CA ASN A 58 -12.01 -17.72 14.21
C ASN A 58 -13.50 -17.80 13.81
N ARG A 59 -14.12 -16.67 13.42
CA ARG A 59 -15.52 -16.65 12.97
C ARG A 59 -15.65 -17.32 11.60
N LEU A 60 -16.52 -18.32 11.51
CA LEU A 60 -16.95 -18.91 10.24
C LEU A 60 -17.56 -17.84 9.31
N THR A 61 -18.37 -16.94 9.89
CA THR A 61 -18.94 -15.76 9.22
C THR A 61 -18.31 -14.49 9.81
N PRO A 62 -17.19 -13.98 9.25
CA PRO A 62 -16.58 -12.74 9.70
C PRO A 62 -17.46 -11.52 9.37
N PRO A 63 -17.42 -10.45 10.19
CA PRO A 63 -18.22 -9.25 9.96
C PRO A 63 -17.76 -8.44 8.74
N THR A 64 -18.66 -7.63 8.19
CA THR A 64 -18.32 -6.66 7.15
C THR A 64 -17.45 -5.54 7.72
N ILE A 65 -16.20 -5.44 7.26
CA ILE A 65 -15.23 -4.41 7.69
C ILE A 65 -14.92 -3.41 6.57
N ARG A 66 -14.58 -2.18 6.95
CA ARG A 66 -14.33 -1.03 6.07
C ARG A 66 -13.34 -0.06 6.72
N GLU A 67 -12.97 1.00 6.01
CA GLU A 67 -12.07 2.05 6.54
C GLU A 67 -12.53 2.58 7.90
N GLY A 68 -11.57 2.72 8.84
CA GLY A 68 -11.81 3.04 10.25
C GLY A 68 -12.13 1.85 11.16
N ALA A 69 -12.34 0.64 10.63
CA ALA A 69 -12.41 -0.58 11.45
C ALA A 69 -11.03 -0.96 12.02
N ALA A 70 -11.00 -1.69 13.14
CA ALA A 70 -9.76 -2.18 13.76
C ALA A 70 -9.97 -3.55 14.45
N GLY A 71 -8.86 -4.23 14.76
CA GLY A 71 -8.84 -5.48 15.53
C GLY A 71 -8.50 -6.71 14.69
N ASN A 72 -8.69 -7.90 15.26
CA ASN A 72 -8.23 -9.16 14.69
C ASN A 72 -8.79 -9.47 13.30
N THR A 73 -10.07 -9.16 13.03
CA THR A 73 -10.67 -9.32 11.71
C THR A 73 -9.94 -8.49 10.65
N VAL A 74 -9.44 -7.30 11.01
CA VAL A 74 -8.62 -6.49 10.10
C VAL A 74 -7.21 -7.09 9.93
N ARG A 75 -6.64 -7.71 10.98
CA ARG A 75 -5.34 -8.42 10.88
C ARG A 75 -5.42 -9.59 9.91
N GLU A 76 -6.49 -10.39 9.97
CA GLU A 76 -6.76 -11.44 8.98
C GLU A 76 -6.85 -10.85 7.57
N ALA A 77 -7.69 -9.83 7.36
CA ALA A 77 -7.85 -9.21 6.04
C ALA A 77 -6.52 -8.69 5.47
N GLN A 78 -5.71 -8.00 6.28
CA GLN A 78 -4.39 -7.52 5.89
C GLN A 78 -3.43 -8.67 5.55
N CYS A 79 -3.43 -9.72 6.37
CA CYS A 79 -2.63 -10.93 6.14
C CYS A 79 -2.99 -11.63 4.84
N LEU A 80 -4.29 -11.86 4.59
CA LEU A 80 -4.77 -12.49 3.36
C LEU A 80 -4.52 -11.61 2.13
N LEU A 81 -4.76 -10.29 2.21
CA LEU A 81 -4.42 -9.36 1.13
C LEU A 81 -2.93 -9.40 0.78
N GLN A 82 -2.06 -9.40 1.79
CA GLN A 82 -0.60 -9.49 1.60
C GLN A 82 -0.19 -10.86 1.02
N LEU A 83 -0.82 -11.96 1.46
CA LEU A 83 -0.61 -13.30 0.91
C LEU A 83 -1.04 -13.42 -0.56
N TRP A 84 -2.10 -12.72 -0.95
CA TRP A 84 -2.53 -12.55 -2.34
C TRP A 84 -1.70 -11.52 -3.14
N GLY A 85 -0.63 -10.97 -2.56
CA GLY A 85 0.30 -10.04 -3.22
C GLY A 85 -0.11 -8.55 -3.21
N PHE A 86 -1.15 -8.17 -2.47
CA PHE A 86 -1.62 -6.79 -2.39
C PHE A 86 -0.92 -6.03 -1.26
N TYR A 87 -0.26 -4.92 -1.61
CA TYR A 87 0.49 -4.09 -0.65
C TYR A 87 -0.45 -3.34 0.31
N ILE A 88 -0.54 -3.81 1.57
CA ILE A 88 -1.36 -3.23 2.63
C ILE A 88 -0.67 -2.12 3.44
N GLY A 89 0.64 -1.93 3.29
CA GLY A 89 1.44 -0.98 4.07
C GLY A 89 2.71 -1.60 4.66
N PRO A 90 3.23 -1.08 5.80
CA PRO A 90 4.47 -1.58 6.42
C PRO A 90 4.30 -2.91 7.17
N GLY A 91 3.07 -3.37 7.41
CA GLY A 91 2.78 -4.64 8.08
C GLY A 91 1.33 -4.75 8.57
N ILE A 92 1.02 -5.87 9.23
CA ILE A 92 -0.32 -6.22 9.71
C ILE A 92 -0.59 -5.49 11.05
N ASP A 93 -0.88 -4.20 10.99
CA ASP A 93 -1.13 -3.34 12.16
C ASP A 93 -2.50 -3.58 12.82
N GLY A 94 -3.46 -4.16 12.09
CA GLY A 94 -4.84 -4.39 12.53
C GLY A 94 -5.73 -3.16 12.48
N ALA A 95 -5.38 -2.13 11.69
CA ALA A 95 -6.15 -0.91 11.48
C ALA A 95 -6.50 -0.74 10.00
N PHE A 96 -7.78 -0.57 9.68
CA PHE A 96 -8.25 -0.46 8.30
C PHE A 96 -8.06 0.98 7.82
N GLY A 97 -6.81 1.33 7.50
CA GLY A 97 -6.43 2.62 6.92
C GLY A 97 -6.46 2.65 5.39
N PRO A 98 -6.19 3.82 4.77
CA PRO A 98 -6.30 4.01 3.31
C PRO A 98 -5.46 3.05 2.45
N LEU A 99 -4.34 2.53 2.98
CA LEU A 99 -3.53 1.52 2.29
C LEU A 99 -4.25 0.15 2.24
N THR A 100 -4.91 -0.25 3.35
CA THR A 100 -5.76 -1.44 3.39
C THR A 100 -6.98 -1.27 2.48
N THR A 101 -7.58 -0.07 2.42
CA THR A 101 -8.66 0.25 1.47
C THR A 101 -8.19 0.14 0.02
N LYS A 102 -7.00 0.67 -0.32
CA LYS A 102 -6.42 0.57 -1.67
C LYS A 102 -6.13 -0.88 -2.07
N ALA A 103 -5.55 -1.67 -1.16
CA ALA A 103 -5.31 -3.10 -1.37
C ALA A 103 -6.62 -3.88 -1.56
N THR A 104 -7.63 -3.59 -0.73
CA THR A 104 -8.97 -4.20 -0.85
C THR A 104 -9.60 -3.93 -2.21
N LYS A 105 -9.56 -2.68 -2.69
CA LYS A 105 -10.10 -2.31 -4.02
C LYS A 105 -9.35 -3.01 -5.15
N ALA A 106 -8.03 -3.08 -5.08
CA ALA A 106 -7.21 -3.79 -6.07
C ALA A 106 -7.51 -5.30 -6.10
N PHE A 107 -7.70 -5.91 -4.93
CA PHE A 107 -8.13 -7.31 -4.80
C PHE A 107 -9.55 -7.54 -5.34
N GLN A 108 -10.50 -6.65 -5.02
CA GLN A 108 -11.86 -6.75 -5.56
C GLN A 108 -11.86 -6.70 -7.10
N THR A 109 -11.15 -5.75 -7.70
CA THR A 109 -10.98 -5.67 -9.15
C THR A 109 -10.34 -6.93 -9.75
N SER A 110 -9.29 -7.48 -9.13
CA SER A 110 -8.63 -8.69 -9.64
C SER A 110 -9.50 -9.96 -9.58
N ARG A 111 -10.51 -9.97 -8.70
CA ARG A 111 -11.48 -11.07 -8.55
C ARG A 111 -12.82 -10.82 -9.25
N GLY A 112 -12.95 -9.74 -10.02
CA GLY A 112 -14.20 -9.37 -10.70
C GLY A 112 -15.33 -8.94 -9.76
N LEU A 113 -15.00 -8.49 -8.54
CA LEU A 113 -15.93 -7.94 -7.57
C LEU A 113 -16.04 -6.41 -7.71
N THR A 114 -17.13 -5.83 -7.19
CA THR A 114 -17.25 -4.39 -7.01
C THR A 114 -16.09 -3.84 -6.16
N ALA A 115 -15.35 -2.85 -6.67
CA ALA A 115 -14.20 -2.26 -6.01
C ALA A 115 -14.58 -1.14 -5.01
N ASP A 116 -15.55 -1.43 -4.14
CA ASP A 116 -16.07 -0.50 -3.13
C ASP A 116 -15.08 -0.25 -1.97
N GLY A 117 -14.16 -1.17 -1.70
CA GLY A 117 -13.18 -1.11 -0.60
C GLY A 117 -13.70 -1.67 0.73
N ILE A 118 -14.82 -2.39 0.72
CA ILE A 118 -15.48 -2.97 1.88
C ILE A 118 -15.32 -4.50 1.82
N ILE A 119 -14.79 -5.09 2.88
CA ILE A 119 -14.65 -6.54 2.98
C ILE A 119 -15.94 -7.10 3.59
N GLY A 120 -16.95 -7.27 2.72
CA GLY A 120 -18.18 -8.01 3.01
C GLY A 120 -18.07 -9.51 2.69
N PRO A 121 -19.14 -10.30 2.86
CA PRO A 121 -19.11 -11.76 2.72
C PRO A 121 -18.52 -12.29 1.41
N ASN A 122 -18.84 -11.67 0.27
CA ASN A 122 -18.29 -12.07 -1.04
C ASN A 122 -16.76 -11.85 -1.12
N THR A 123 -16.27 -10.74 -0.57
CA THR A 123 -14.84 -10.44 -0.47
C THR A 123 -14.14 -11.42 0.49
N TRP A 124 -14.79 -11.76 1.61
CA TRP A 124 -14.29 -12.75 2.57
C TRP A 124 -14.13 -14.15 1.97
N THR A 125 -15.13 -14.64 1.23
CA THR A 125 -15.06 -15.93 0.53
C THR A 125 -13.86 -15.96 -0.41
N ARG A 126 -13.61 -14.88 -1.17
CA ARG A 126 -12.44 -14.80 -2.06
C ARG A 126 -11.12 -14.68 -1.30
N LEU A 127 -11.07 -13.95 -0.18
CA LEU A 127 -9.85 -13.80 0.61
C LEU A 127 -9.43 -15.12 1.26
N ARG A 128 -10.37 -15.94 1.74
CA ARG A 128 -10.09 -17.23 2.39
C ARG A 128 -9.93 -18.40 1.41
N ASN A 129 -10.62 -18.40 0.26
CA ASN A 129 -10.71 -19.57 -0.63
C ASN A 129 -10.15 -19.37 -2.05
N GLY A 130 -10.00 -18.13 -2.54
CA GLY A 130 -9.63 -17.79 -3.93
C GLY A 130 -10.76 -17.26 -4.81
#